data_AF-A0A931CBP5-F1
#
_entry.id   AF-A0A931CBP5-F1
#
_cell.length_a   1.000
_cell.length_b   1.000
_cell.length_c   1.000
_cell.angle_alpha   90.00
_cell.angle_beta   90.00
_cell.angle_gamma   90.00
#
_symmetry.space_group_name_H-M   'P 1'
#
loop_
_entity.id
_entity.type
_entity.pdbx_description
1 polymer ?
#
loop_
_entity_poly.entity_id
_entity_poly.type
_entity_poly.pdbx_seq_one_letter_code
_entity_poly.pdbx_strand_id
1 'polypeptide(L)'
;MSTRAGTQRSDHDRLLRRLDWSPEVRPSGRPLDAIIVPASRRANRLSAVIDLASRCETTLVILASHQCDIDEVAALIAKRPGKARAVLAEVPLQTDHEALRLVTSAEDIRALSGDRSSNLSLKRNIGLLLARYRGWQKIMFLDDDIIRITPEQVARVAHHLDSNRFAGFKTVDFPDNSVVCHANRLVDRPQGIFVSGAALGVNTAGHRPLEVFPDIYNEDWFAFAGEAETNGVAHVGDVGQLSFNPFKDSGRATFEEFGDLIAEGLYTLFTDGGGLHRATTDFWRQFIDERWALISEIRRKLDENATHEAVQAAKSLQAAQCQLEITNADDCVRFLDVWQEDQRRFGKASRLAFGRDYDYREAFDALGLYRWQEARFGIERLPVSAGW
;
A
#
# COMPACT_ATOMS: atom_id res chain seq x y z
N MET A 1 -9.33 32.82 -6.40
CA MET A 1 -9.11 32.02 -7.63
C MET A 1 -10.03 30.81 -7.55
N SER A 2 -11.10 30.79 -8.34
CA SER A 2 -11.99 29.63 -8.44
C SER A 2 -11.24 28.54 -9.20
N THR A 3 -10.91 27.44 -8.53
CA THR A 3 -10.33 26.28 -9.20
C THR A 3 -11.46 25.59 -9.95
N ARG A 4 -11.26 25.32 -11.25
CA ARG A 4 -12.21 24.52 -12.03
C ARG A 4 -12.35 23.17 -11.32
N ALA A 5 -13.58 22.69 -11.19
CA ALA A 5 -13.81 21.34 -10.71
C ALA A 5 -13.08 20.37 -11.65
N GLY A 6 -12.31 19.44 -11.07
CA GLY A 6 -11.58 18.42 -11.86
C GLY A 6 -10.16 18.78 -12.30
N THR A 7 -9.55 19.87 -11.81
CA THR A 7 -8.11 20.09 -12.01
C THR A 7 -7.30 19.28 -10.99
N GLN A 8 -6.34 18.47 -11.46
CA GLN A 8 -5.44 17.71 -10.58
C GLN A 8 -4.72 18.66 -9.59
N ARG A 9 -4.67 18.24 -8.33
CA ARG A 9 -4.12 19.04 -7.22
C ARG A 9 -2.62 18.79 -7.05
N SER A 10 -1.91 19.76 -6.48
CA SER A 10 -0.52 19.56 -6.05
C SER A 10 -0.40 18.70 -4.80
N ASP A 11 -1.43 18.64 -3.98
CA ASP A 11 -1.48 17.90 -2.73
C ASP A 11 -2.94 17.63 -2.31
N HIS A 12 -3.09 16.70 -1.36
CA HIS A 12 -4.37 16.30 -0.79
C HIS A 12 -4.39 16.43 0.74
N ASP A 13 -3.59 17.32 1.32
CA ASP A 13 -3.39 17.40 2.77
C ASP A 13 -4.67 17.71 3.56
N ARG A 14 -5.70 18.26 2.90
CA ARG A 14 -7.04 18.46 3.47
C ARG A 14 -7.77 17.17 3.83
N LEU A 15 -7.37 16.04 3.22
CA LEU A 15 -7.91 14.71 3.50
C LEU A 15 -7.10 13.98 4.58
N LEU A 16 -6.15 14.66 5.23
CA LEU A 16 -5.41 14.15 6.37
C LEU A 16 -5.85 14.83 7.66
N ARG A 17 -5.94 14.02 8.72
CA ARG A 17 -5.97 14.51 10.09
C ARG A 17 -4.59 14.37 10.67
N ARG A 18 -3.84 15.48 10.73
CA ARG A 18 -2.59 15.52 11.47
C ARG A 18 -2.90 15.39 12.95
N LEU A 19 -2.46 14.29 13.55
CA LEU A 19 -2.69 14.04 14.96
C LEU A 19 -1.46 14.51 15.73
N ASP A 20 -1.62 15.40 16.69
CA ASP A 20 -0.51 15.77 17.56
C ASP A 20 -0.14 14.60 18.48
N TRP A 21 1.16 14.46 18.74
CA TRP A 21 1.67 13.46 19.67
C TRP A 21 2.78 14.07 20.50
N SER A 22 2.57 14.10 21.81
CA SER A 22 3.64 14.39 22.75
C SER A 22 4.30 13.07 23.15
N PRO A 23 5.65 12.99 23.17
CA PRO A 23 6.38 11.82 23.69
C PRO A 23 6.01 11.46 25.14
N GLU A 24 5.45 12.41 25.89
CA GLU A 24 5.00 12.23 27.27
C GLU A 24 3.66 11.47 27.36
N VAL A 25 2.87 11.46 26.28
CA VAL A 25 1.62 10.70 26.20
C VAL A 25 1.99 9.23 26.08
N ARG A 26 1.78 8.50 27.18
CA ARG A 26 1.90 7.04 27.14
C ARG A 26 0.76 6.50 26.27
N PRO A 27 1.06 5.65 25.27
CA PRO A 27 0.04 4.95 24.50
C PRO A 27 -0.96 4.28 25.44
N SER A 28 -2.18 4.80 25.50
CA SER A 28 -3.27 4.16 26.21
C SER A 28 -3.96 3.21 25.24
N GLY A 29 -3.73 1.90 25.36
CA GLY A 29 -4.34 0.93 24.46
C GLY A 29 -3.57 -0.39 24.37
N ARG A 30 -4.18 -1.36 23.69
CA ARG A 30 -3.47 -2.60 23.32
C ARG A 30 -2.36 -2.29 22.31
N PRO A 31 -1.18 -2.93 22.41
CA PRO A 31 -0.13 -2.84 21.40
C PRO A 31 -0.59 -3.42 20.07
N LEU A 32 0.23 -3.30 19.02
CA LEU A 32 0.00 -4.03 17.79
C LEU A 32 0.12 -5.55 18.03
N ASP A 33 -0.73 -6.32 17.37
CA ASP A 33 -0.64 -7.78 17.36
C ASP A 33 0.47 -8.24 16.40
N ALA A 34 0.61 -7.56 15.25
CA ALA A 34 1.58 -7.90 14.22
C ALA A 34 2.04 -6.71 13.37
N ILE A 35 3.29 -6.79 12.92
CA ILE A 35 3.84 -6.02 11.81
C ILE A 35 3.91 -6.96 10.61
N ILE A 36 3.22 -6.63 9.53
CA ILE A 36 3.10 -7.43 8.31
C ILE A 36 3.89 -6.75 7.19
N VAL A 37 4.82 -7.49 6.59
CA VAL A 37 5.71 -6.98 5.55
C VAL A 37 5.43 -7.68 4.23
N PRO A 38 4.86 -6.99 3.23
CA PRO A 38 4.76 -7.52 1.88
C PRO A 38 6.13 -7.46 1.18
N ALA A 39 6.97 -8.48 1.37
CA ALA A 39 8.36 -8.46 0.93
C ALA A 39 8.53 -8.99 -0.50
N SER A 40 9.23 -8.25 -1.36
CA SER A 40 9.59 -8.65 -2.74
C SER A 40 11.10 -8.57 -3.00
N ARG A 41 11.82 -7.81 -2.18
CA ARG A 41 13.26 -7.60 -2.27
C ARG A 41 14.00 -8.64 -1.43
N ARG A 42 15.32 -8.74 -1.66
CA ARG A 42 16.20 -9.69 -0.96
C ARG A 42 16.14 -9.53 0.55
N ALA A 43 16.35 -10.64 1.26
CA ALA A 43 16.24 -10.74 2.72
C ALA A 43 17.01 -9.65 3.49
N ASN A 44 18.17 -9.22 2.99
CA ASN A 44 18.98 -8.19 3.64
C ASN A 44 18.28 -6.83 3.77
N ARG A 45 17.30 -6.52 2.92
CA ARG A 45 16.47 -5.30 3.01
C ARG A 45 15.57 -5.29 4.24
N LEU A 46 15.22 -6.46 4.77
CA LEU A 46 14.34 -6.61 5.93
C LEU A 46 15.04 -6.36 7.27
N SER A 47 16.35 -6.07 7.29
CA SER A 47 17.10 -5.90 8.54
C SER A 47 16.47 -4.85 9.48
N ALA A 48 16.04 -3.72 8.93
CA ALA A 48 15.46 -2.63 9.71
C ALA A 48 14.12 -3.03 10.37
N VAL A 49 13.24 -3.71 9.63
CA VAL A 49 11.94 -4.15 10.16
C VAL A 49 12.06 -5.34 11.11
N ILE A 50 13.02 -6.26 10.87
CA ILE A 50 13.34 -7.33 11.82
C ILE A 50 13.79 -6.74 13.16
N ASP A 51 14.70 -5.75 13.14
CA ASP A 51 15.15 -5.05 14.34
C ASP A 51 14.03 -4.25 15.02
N LEU A 52 13.12 -3.66 14.23
CA LEU A 52 11.93 -2.98 14.76
C LEU A 52 11.01 -3.95 15.50
N ALA A 53 10.64 -5.07 14.88
CA ALA A 53 9.73 -6.06 15.46
C ALA A 53 10.30 -6.66 16.75
N SER A 54 11.61 -6.94 16.78
CA SER A 54 12.30 -7.38 18.00
C SER A 54 12.16 -6.36 19.14
N ARG A 55 12.47 -5.09 18.86
CA ARG A 55 12.41 -4.00 19.86
C ARG A 55 10.98 -3.72 20.35
N CYS A 56 9.99 -3.92 19.49
CA CYS A 56 8.57 -3.76 19.85
C CYS A 56 7.98 -5.01 20.51
N GLU A 57 8.74 -6.11 20.62
CA GLU A 57 8.25 -7.44 21.02
C GLU A 57 6.95 -7.85 20.30
N THR A 58 6.82 -7.46 19.03
CA THR A 58 5.60 -7.65 18.21
C THR A 58 5.80 -8.77 17.21
N THR A 59 4.74 -9.53 16.88
CA THR A 59 4.81 -10.59 15.86
C THR A 59 5.22 -9.99 14.51
N LEU A 60 6.23 -10.57 13.87
CA LEU A 60 6.62 -10.22 12.51
C LEU A 60 6.01 -11.22 11.52
N VAL A 61 5.28 -10.74 10.54
CA VAL A 61 4.77 -11.57 9.43
C VAL A 61 5.47 -11.13 8.16
N ILE A 62 6.16 -12.06 7.49
CA ILE A 62 6.79 -11.81 6.19
C ILE A 62 6.02 -12.55 5.11
N LEU A 63 5.45 -11.80 4.18
CA LEU A 63 4.75 -12.32 3.01
C LEU A 63 5.66 -12.17 1.78
N ALA A 64 6.44 -13.22 1.51
CA ALA A 64 7.55 -13.19 0.56
C ALA A 64 7.10 -13.53 -0.87
N SER A 65 7.71 -12.88 -1.86
CA SER A 65 7.70 -13.32 -3.27
C SER A 65 8.93 -12.77 -4.01
N HIS A 66 9.06 -13.07 -5.30
CA HIS A 66 10.13 -12.57 -6.18
C HIS A 66 11.53 -12.90 -5.64
N GLN A 67 12.27 -11.90 -5.15
CA GLN A 67 13.65 -12.06 -4.67
C GLN A 67 13.74 -12.30 -3.16
N CYS A 68 12.61 -12.31 -2.45
CA CYS A 68 12.57 -12.58 -1.03
C CYS A 68 12.45 -14.08 -0.78
N ASP A 69 13.50 -14.70 -0.23
CA ASP A 69 13.51 -16.11 0.16
C ASP A 69 13.26 -16.25 1.67
N ILE A 70 12.27 -17.05 2.06
CA ILE A 70 11.87 -17.16 3.46
C ILE A 70 12.91 -17.86 4.35
N ASP A 71 13.80 -18.69 3.80
CA ASP A 71 14.83 -19.40 4.54
C ASP A 71 16.00 -18.46 4.87
N GLU A 72 16.37 -17.59 3.92
CA GLU A 72 17.32 -16.50 4.16
C GLU A 72 16.81 -15.53 5.23
N VAL A 73 15.53 -15.17 5.18
CA VAL A 73 14.93 -14.27 6.18
C VAL A 73 14.86 -14.93 7.55
N ALA A 74 14.48 -16.20 7.64
CA ALA A 74 14.50 -16.95 8.90
C ALA A 74 15.91 -16.99 9.51
N ALA A 75 16.95 -17.19 8.70
CA ALA A 75 18.34 -17.16 9.14
C ALA A 75 18.77 -15.76 9.63
N LEU A 76 18.27 -14.68 9.04
CA LEU A 76 18.51 -13.32 9.53
C LEU A 76 17.84 -13.07 10.88
N ILE A 77 16.60 -13.54 11.05
CA ILE A 77 15.84 -13.41 12.31
C ILE A 77 16.52 -14.16 13.45
N ALA A 78 16.96 -15.40 13.20
CA ALA A 78 17.65 -16.23 14.19
C ALA A 78 18.89 -15.56 14.80
N LYS A 79 19.59 -14.73 14.01
CA LYS A 79 20.80 -14.00 14.44
C LYS A 79 20.51 -12.76 15.28
N ARG A 80 19.25 -12.32 15.39
CA ARG A 80 18.88 -11.12 16.14
C ARG A 80 18.36 -11.50 17.52
N PRO A 81 18.82 -10.86 18.61
CA PRO A 81 18.25 -11.07 19.92
C PRO A 81 16.81 -10.55 19.94
N GLY A 82 15.95 -11.16 20.76
CA GLY A 82 14.56 -10.73 20.91
C GLY A 82 13.66 -11.84 21.43
N LYS A 83 12.45 -11.47 21.85
CA LYS A 83 11.38 -12.40 22.25
C LYS A 83 10.21 -12.43 21.27
N ALA A 84 10.25 -11.57 20.26
CA ALA A 84 9.25 -11.55 19.20
C ALA A 84 9.17 -12.92 18.51
N ARG A 85 8.00 -13.21 17.95
CA ARG A 85 7.80 -14.34 17.05
C ARG A 85 7.83 -13.85 15.62
N ALA A 86 8.28 -14.69 14.69
CA ALA A 86 8.14 -14.41 13.28
C ALA A 86 7.47 -15.58 12.56
N VAL A 87 6.66 -15.25 11.57
CA VAL A 87 6.00 -16.20 10.70
C VAL A 87 6.22 -15.75 9.26
N LEU A 88 6.72 -16.65 8.42
CA LEU A 88 7.11 -16.35 7.06
C LEU A 88 6.34 -17.26 6.12
N ALA A 89 5.76 -16.70 5.07
CA ALA A 89 5.03 -17.47 4.07
C ALA A 89 5.40 -16.98 2.66
N GLU A 90 5.54 -17.90 1.74
CA GLU A 90 5.64 -17.58 0.32
C GLU A 90 4.26 -17.34 -0.26
N VAL A 91 4.10 -16.19 -0.88
CA VAL A 91 2.86 -15.78 -1.53
C VAL A 91 3.01 -16.00 -3.03
N PRO A 92 2.15 -16.85 -3.64
CA PRO A 92 2.17 -17.06 -5.07
C PRO A 92 1.80 -15.77 -5.82
N LEU A 93 2.06 -15.73 -7.13
CA LEU A 93 1.65 -14.60 -7.97
C LEU A 93 0.13 -14.57 -8.22
N GLN A 94 -0.51 -15.73 -8.10
CA GLN A 94 -1.96 -15.91 -8.25
C GLN A 94 -2.48 -16.79 -7.12
N THR A 95 -3.76 -16.64 -6.79
CA THR A 95 -4.41 -17.38 -5.70
C THR A 95 -5.74 -17.97 -6.17
N ASP A 96 -6.02 -19.18 -5.71
CA ASP A 96 -7.32 -19.83 -5.90
C ASP A 96 -8.32 -19.50 -4.78
N HIS A 97 -7.89 -18.75 -3.75
CA HIS A 97 -8.77 -18.38 -2.65
C HIS A 97 -9.85 -17.40 -3.12
N GLU A 98 -11.13 -17.79 -2.99
CA GLU A 98 -12.26 -17.08 -3.58
C GLU A 98 -12.34 -15.59 -3.19
N ALA A 99 -12.04 -15.28 -1.92
CA ALA A 99 -12.07 -13.89 -1.44
C ALA A 99 -10.86 -13.05 -1.88
N LEU A 100 -9.78 -13.70 -2.34
CA LEU A 100 -8.56 -13.04 -2.80
C LEU A 100 -8.46 -13.02 -4.33
N ARG A 101 -9.36 -13.73 -5.03
CA ARG A 101 -9.57 -13.61 -6.48
C ARG A 101 -10.44 -12.39 -6.78
N LEU A 102 -9.76 -11.24 -6.82
CA LEU A 102 -10.34 -9.94 -7.08
C LEU A 102 -10.77 -9.79 -8.54
N VAL A 103 -11.89 -9.11 -8.78
CA VAL A 103 -12.34 -8.73 -10.12
C VAL A 103 -11.40 -7.68 -10.71
N THR A 104 -10.79 -6.81 -9.90
CA THR A 104 -9.74 -5.89 -10.35
C THR A 104 -8.50 -6.62 -10.89
N SER A 105 -8.31 -7.89 -10.53
CA SER A 105 -7.28 -8.76 -11.11
C SER A 105 -7.74 -9.49 -12.37
N ALA A 106 -8.87 -9.13 -12.99
CA ALA A 106 -9.24 -9.67 -14.29
C ALA A 106 -8.27 -9.18 -15.38
N GLU A 107 -8.05 -9.99 -16.42
CA GLU A 107 -7.07 -9.70 -17.48
C GLU A 107 -7.33 -8.37 -18.18
N ASP A 108 -8.60 -8.11 -18.51
CA ASP A 108 -9.03 -6.88 -19.16
C ASP A 108 -8.92 -5.63 -18.27
N ILE A 109 -9.06 -5.78 -16.95
CA ILE A 109 -8.80 -4.68 -16.00
C ILE A 109 -7.29 -4.46 -15.82
N ARG A 110 -6.50 -5.53 -15.73
CA ARG A 110 -5.02 -5.42 -15.63
C ARG A 110 -4.38 -4.81 -16.87
N ALA A 111 -4.96 -5.03 -18.06
CA ALA A 111 -4.50 -4.43 -19.30
C ALA A 111 -4.54 -2.88 -19.24
N LEU A 112 -5.47 -2.30 -18.46
CA LEU A 112 -5.53 -0.85 -18.21
C LEU A 112 -4.32 -0.35 -17.42
N SER A 113 -3.60 -1.23 -16.71
CA SER A 113 -2.35 -0.94 -16.00
C SER A 113 -1.12 -1.52 -16.72
N GLY A 114 -1.18 -1.66 -18.06
CA GLY A 114 -0.09 -2.17 -18.87
C GLY A 114 0.37 -3.58 -18.49
N ASP A 115 -0.55 -4.45 -18.06
CA ASP A 115 -0.25 -5.81 -17.59
C ASP A 115 0.71 -5.86 -16.39
N ARG A 116 0.66 -4.85 -15.51
CA ARG A 116 1.41 -4.78 -14.26
C ARG A 116 1.38 -6.12 -13.51
N SER A 117 2.57 -6.70 -13.32
CA SER A 117 2.77 -7.93 -12.56
C SER A 117 3.29 -7.60 -11.15
N SER A 118 2.37 -7.36 -10.23
CA SER A 118 2.66 -7.15 -8.80
C SER A 118 1.67 -7.95 -7.96
N ASN A 119 2.15 -8.55 -6.86
CA ASN A 119 1.30 -9.22 -5.88
C ASN A 119 1.22 -8.46 -4.54
N LEU A 120 1.51 -7.15 -4.54
CA LEU A 120 1.44 -6.31 -3.35
C LEU A 120 0.03 -6.28 -2.73
N SER A 121 -1.00 -5.99 -3.54
CA SER A 121 -2.40 -6.00 -3.13
C SER A 121 -2.82 -7.35 -2.53
N LEU A 122 -2.41 -8.45 -3.16
CA LEU A 122 -2.66 -9.81 -2.68
C LEU A 122 -2.06 -10.03 -1.28
N LYS A 123 -0.80 -9.64 -1.07
CA LYS A 123 -0.14 -9.78 0.25
C LYS A 123 -0.83 -8.93 1.32
N ARG A 124 -1.24 -7.71 1.01
CA ARG A 124 -1.98 -6.86 1.97
C ARG A 124 -3.33 -7.48 2.33
N ASN A 125 -4.07 -7.99 1.36
CA ASN A 125 -5.34 -8.69 1.61
C ASN A 125 -5.18 -10.01 2.38
N ILE A 126 -4.10 -10.76 2.13
CA ILE A 126 -3.71 -11.93 2.94
C ILE A 126 -3.45 -11.51 4.38
N GLY A 127 -2.71 -10.42 4.60
CA GLY A 127 -2.44 -9.90 5.95
C GLY A 127 -3.72 -9.52 6.71
N LEU A 128 -4.68 -8.92 6.01
CA LEU A 128 -6.01 -8.59 6.57
C LEU A 128 -6.81 -9.84 6.96
N LEU A 129 -6.88 -10.86 6.11
CA LEU A 129 -7.59 -12.10 6.43
C LEU A 129 -6.87 -12.93 7.50
N LEU A 130 -5.53 -12.95 7.49
CA LEU A 130 -4.73 -13.55 8.54
C LEU A 130 -5.04 -12.91 9.90
N ALA A 131 -5.11 -11.58 9.95
CA ALA A 131 -5.52 -10.87 11.16
C ALA A 131 -6.91 -11.30 11.65
N ARG A 132 -7.86 -11.56 10.74
CA ARG A 132 -9.18 -12.09 11.09
C ARG A 132 -9.12 -13.50 11.66
N TYR A 133 -8.41 -14.41 11.00
CA TYR A 133 -8.25 -15.79 11.46
C TYR A 133 -7.44 -15.91 12.76
N ARG A 134 -6.59 -14.93 13.07
CA ARG A 134 -5.85 -14.89 14.34
C ARG A 134 -6.51 -14.08 15.45
N GLY A 135 -7.69 -13.52 15.20
CA GLY A 135 -8.36 -12.63 16.14
C GLY A 135 -7.58 -11.35 16.46
N TRP A 136 -6.61 -10.97 15.62
CA TRP A 136 -5.83 -9.75 15.77
C TRP A 136 -6.73 -8.52 15.60
N GLN A 137 -6.46 -7.51 16.39
CA GLN A 137 -7.23 -6.27 16.48
C GLN A 137 -6.50 -5.08 15.84
N LYS A 138 -5.18 -5.06 15.91
CA LYS A 138 -4.36 -3.97 15.37
C LYS A 138 -3.14 -4.55 14.69
N ILE A 139 -3.03 -4.30 13.39
CA ILE A 139 -1.87 -4.67 12.61
C ILE A 139 -1.25 -3.44 11.98
N MET A 140 0.00 -3.56 11.53
CA MET A 140 0.65 -2.54 10.71
C MET A 140 1.28 -3.18 9.49
N PHE A 141 0.94 -2.68 8.31
CA PHE A 141 1.70 -2.93 7.09
C PHE A 141 2.94 -2.04 7.06
N LEU A 142 4.07 -2.63 6.69
CA LEU A 142 5.33 -1.92 6.48
C LEU A 142 6.04 -2.50 5.27
N ASP A 143 6.28 -1.71 4.22
CA ASP A 143 6.98 -2.18 3.02
C ASP A 143 8.47 -2.45 3.32
N ASP A 144 9.09 -3.34 2.54
CA ASP A 144 10.43 -3.87 2.81
C ASP A 144 11.59 -2.88 2.54
N ASP A 145 11.28 -1.67 2.10
CA ASP A 145 12.21 -0.56 1.87
C ASP A 145 11.94 0.68 2.74
N ILE A 146 10.99 0.60 3.67
CA ILE A 146 10.79 1.64 4.68
C ILE A 146 11.85 1.56 5.78
N ILE A 147 12.37 2.74 6.12
CA ILE A 147 13.44 2.95 7.09
C ILE A 147 13.07 4.04 8.08
N ARG A 148 13.87 4.16 9.15
CA ARG A 148 13.76 5.21 10.17
C ARG A 148 12.45 5.23 10.97
N ILE A 149 11.68 4.15 10.93
CA ILE A 149 10.56 3.94 11.84
C ILE A 149 11.06 3.51 13.23
N THR A 150 10.48 4.06 14.30
CA THR A 150 10.87 3.78 15.69
C THR A 150 9.79 3.03 16.48
N PRO A 151 10.14 2.35 17.59
CA PRO A 151 9.14 1.73 18.48
C PRO A 151 8.08 2.71 19.01
N GLU A 152 8.45 3.97 19.27
CA GLU A 152 7.52 5.01 19.72
C GLU A 152 6.50 5.35 18.64
N GLN A 153 6.92 5.39 17.37
CA GLN A 153 6.02 5.57 16.24
C GLN A 153 5.06 4.38 16.07
N VAL A 154 5.55 3.14 16.24
CA VAL A 154 4.71 1.94 16.25
C VAL A 154 3.67 1.99 17.37
N ALA A 155 4.08 2.41 18.57
CA ALA A 155 3.17 2.54 19.71
C ALA A 155 2.14 3.66 19.50
N ARG A 156 2.53 4.76 18.84
CA ARG A 156 1.63 5.84 18.41
C ARG A 156 0.59 5.36 17.41
N VAL A 157 0.97 4.55 16.43
CA VAL A 157 0.01 3.89 15.51
C VAL A 157 -0.99 3.08 16.33
N ALA A 158 -0.51 2.20 17.22
CA ALA A 158 -1.37 1.37 18.04
C ALA A 158 -2.38 2.20 18.86
N HIS A 159 -1.95 3.31 19.44
CA HIS A 159 -2.84 4.23 20.16
C HIS A 159 -3.91 4.83 19.25
N HIS A 160 -3.53 5.40 18.10
CA HIS A 160 -4.50 6.04 17.21
C HIS A 160 -5.46 5.04 16.56
N LEU A 161 -5.08 3.77 16.42
CA LEU A 161 -6.01 2.73 15.97
C LEU A 161 -7.15 2.44 16.95
N ASP A 162 -7.13 2.93 18.20
CA ASP A 162 -8.27 2.79 19.11
C ASP A 162 -9.50 3.60 18.65
N SER A 163 -9.29 4.72 17.97
CA SER A 163 -10.35 5.62 17.49
C SER A 163 -10.39 5.78 15.97
N ASN A 164 -9.39 5.26 15.25
CA ASN A 164 -9.27 5.39 13.79
C ASN A 164 -9.28 4.02 13.14
N ARG A 165 -9.83 3.95 11.92
CA ARG A 165 -9.74 2.74 11.10
C ARG A 165 -8.33 2.52 10.56
N PHE A 166 -7.74 3.61 10.09
CA PHE A 166 -6.40 3.68 9.51
C PHE A 166 -5.57 4.72 10.25
N ALA A 167 -4.28 4.44 10.42
CA ALA A 167 -3.31 5.40 10.94
C ALA A 167 -1.96 5.17 10.24
N GLY A 168 -1.48 6.12 9.46
CA GLY A 168 -0.30 5.92 8.62
C GLY A 168 0.65 7.10 8.57
N PHE A 169 1.76 6.90 7.86
CA PHE A 169 2.85 7.84 7.77
C PHE A 169 3.00 8.40 6.35
N LYS A 170 3.57 9.60 6.26
CA LYS A 170 4.12 10.10 4.99
C LYS A 170 5.57 9.64 4.85
N THR A 171 5.97 9.27 3.64
CA THR A 171 7.35 8.94 3.27
C THR A 171 8.05 10.21 2.78
N VAL A 172 8.86 10.88 3.62
CA VAL A 172 9.34 12.25 3.32
C VAL A 172 10.75 12.32 2.73
N ASP A 173 11.64 11.38 3.06
CA ASP A 173 13.04 11.39 2.59
C ASP A 173 13.17 11.06 1.10
N PHE A 174 12.42 10.07 0.66
CA PHE A 174 12.24 9.70 -0.74
C PHE A 174 10.75 9.43 -0.92
N PRO A 175 9.99 10.35 -1.53
CA PRO A 175 8.53 10.26 -1.58
C PRO A 175 8.05 8.97 -2.21
N ASP A 176 7.05 8.35 -1.59
CA ASP A 176 6.27 7.26 -2.19
C ASP A 176 5.25 7.87 -3.16
N ASN A 177 5.73 8.14 -4.37
CA ASN A 177 4.95 8.79 -5.42
C ASN A 177 5.23 8.14 -6.77
N SER A 178 4.32 8.35 -7.71
CA SER A 178 4.43 7.85 -9.08
C SER A 178 5.62 8.49 -9.82
N VAL A 179 6.00 7.86 -10.93
CA VAL A 179 7.00 8.40 -11.86
C VAL A 179 6.64 9.81 -12.33
N VAL A 180 5.35 10.08 -12.61
CA VAL A 180 4.87 11.40 -13.03
C VAL A 180 5.09 12.44 -11.93
N CYS A 181 4.78 12.11 -10.67
CA CYS A 181 5.03 12.99 -9.53
C CYS A 181 6.51 13.26 -9.30
N HIS A 182 7.40 12.28 -9.48
CA HIS A 182 8.85 12.50 -9.43
C HIS A 182 9.32 13.44 -10.56
N ALA A 183 8.83 13.26 -11.78
CA ALA A 183 9.13 14.14 -12.90
C ALA A 183 8.61 15.58 -12.66
N ASN A 184 7.44 15.73 -12.04
CA ASN A 184 6.89 17.02 -11.66
C ASN A 184 7.83 17.78 -10.69
N ARG A 185 8.44 17.06 -9.73
CA ARG A 185 9.46 17.62 -8.83
C ARG A 185 10.75 17.99 -9.55
N LEU A 186 11.17 17.23 -10.55
CA LEU A 186 12.38 17.54 -11.35
C LEU A 186 12.27 18.87 -12.11
N VAL A 187 11.06 19.33 -12.40
CA VAL A 187 10.80 20.62 -13.06
C VAL A 187 10.37 21.71 -12.08
N ASP A 188 10.81 21.57 -10.81
CA ASP A 188 10.59 22.49 -9.70
C ASP A 188 9.13 22.82 -9.40
N ARG A 189 8.20 21.90 -9.72
CA ARG A 189 6.78 22.08 -9.38
C ARG A 189 6.46 21.47 -8.01
N PRO A 190 5.58 22.11 -7.22
CA PRO A 190 5.12 21.55 -5.97
C PRO A 190 4.43 20.20 -6.18
N GLN A 191 4.76 19.24 -5.31
CA GLN A 191 4.12 17.93 -5.25
C GLN A 191 4.09 17.45 -3.79
N GLY A 192 2.88 17.29 -3.26
CA GLY A 192 2.61 16.80 -1.93
C GLY A 192 2.89 15.31 -1.78
N ILE A 193 2.85 14.87 -0.53
CA ILE A 193 3.03 13.47 -0.13
C ILE A 193 1.83 13.13 0.74
N PHE A 194 1.13 12.06 0.41
CA PHE A 194 0.01 11.57 1.19
C PHE A 194 0.46 10.42 2.11
N VAL A 195 -0.40 10.03 3.04
CA VAL A 195 -0.19 8.78 3.78
C VAL A 195 -0.31 7.62 2.79
N SER A 196 0.57 6.62 2.89
CA SER A 196 0.52 5.44 2.02
C SER A 196 0.54 4.13 2.81
N GLY A 197 0.24 3.04 2.11
CA GLY A 197 0.31 1.66 2.56
C GLY A 197 1.74 1.21 2.88
N ALA A 198 2.75 2.00 2.49
CA ALA A 198 4.15 1.69 2.79
C ALA A 198 4.42 1.67 4.29
N ALA A 199 3.68 2.45 5.09
CA ALA A 199 3.67 2.37 6.54
C ALA A 199 2.25 2.71 7.07
N LEU A 200 1.42 1.69 7.25
CA LEU A 200 -0.01 1.84 7.51
C LEU A 200 -0.50 0.90 8.61
N GLY A 201 -0.99 1.47 9.71
CA GLY A 201 -1.77 0.77 10.72
C GLY A 201 -3.21 0.55 10.28
N VAL A 202 -3.77 -0.62 10.60
CA VAL A 202 -5.17 -0.99 10.34
C VAL A 202 -5.80 -1.56 11.60
N ASN A 203 -6.96 -1.02 11.99
CA ASN A 203 -7.79 -1.60 13.04
C ASN A 203 -8.66 -2.71 12.45
N THR A 204 -8.36 -3.96 12.79
CA THR A 204 -9.07 -5.17 12.37
C THR A 204 -10.04 -5.70 13.44
N ALA A 205 -10.33 -4.93 14.49
CA ALA A 205 -11.15 -5.37 15.60
C ALA A 205 -12.66 -5.45 15.27
N GLY A 206 -13.34 -6.39 15.92
CA GLY A 206 -14.80 -6.55 15.87
C GLY A 206 -15.36 -6.96 14.51
N HIS A 207 -16.69 -7.05 14.38
CA HIS A 207 -17.34 -7.61 13.18
C HIS A 207 -17.47 -6.65 11.98
N ARG A 208 -16.80 -5.49 11.98
CA ARG A 208 -16.86 -4.54 10.85
C ARG A 208 -16.21 -5.16 9.61
N PRO A 209 -16.79 -5.05 8.40
CA PRO A 209 -16.13 -5.48 7.16
C PRO A 209 -14.72 -4.87 7.04
N LEU A 210 -13.75 -5.62 6.53
CA LEU A 210 -12.45 -5.07 6.12
C LEU A 210 -12.52 -4.47 4.72
N GLU A 211 -11.75 -3.40 4.50
CA GLU A 211 -11.56 -2.78 3.20
C GLU A 211 -10.55 -3.57 2.37
N VAL A 212 -10.82 -3.73 1.08
CA VAL A 212 -9.96 -4.47 0.15
C VAL A 212 -8.90 -3.54 -0.43
N PHE A 213 -7.69 -4.06 -0.60
CA PHE A 213 -6.67 -3.45 -1.46
C PHE A 213 -6.86 -3.98 -2.88
N PRO A 214 -7.43 -3.21 -3.84
CA PRO A 214 -7.62 -3.66 -5.21
C PRO A 214 -6.29 -3.91 -5.92
N ASP A 215 -6.32 -4.66 -7.02
CA ASP A 215 -5.14 -4.91 -7.84
C ASP A 215 -4.90 -3.78 -8.85
N ILE A 216 -4.28 -2.70 -8.35
CA ILE A 216 -3.91 -1.51 -9.10
C ILE A 216 -2.70 -0.85 -8.42
N TYR A 217 -2.04 0.12 -9.05
CA TYR A 217 -1.10 1.01 -8.34
C TYR A 217 -1.88 2.00 -7.45
N ASN A 218 -1.28 2.43 -6.33
CA ASN A 218 -1.95 3.17 -5.24
C ASN A 218 -3.15 2.40 -4.63
N GLU A 219 -3.08 1.07 -4.52
CA GLU A 219 -4.18 0.25 -3.98
C GLU A 219 -4.60 0.61 -2.55
N ASP A 220 -3.69 1.23 -1.81
CA ASP A 220 -3.87 1.77 -0.47
C ASP A 220 -4.84 2.96 -0.45
N TRP A 221 -4.74 3.89 -1.41
CA TRP A 221 -5.66 5.02 -1.54
C TRP A 221 -7.10 4.55 -1.75
N PHE A 222 -7.28 3.45 -2.47
CA PHE A 222 -8.59 2.80 -2.58
C PHE A 222 -9.02 2.16 -1.26
N ALA A 223 -8.14 1.40 -0.61
CA ALA A 223 -8.47 0.73 0.65
C ALA A 223 -8.93 1.71 1.75
N PHE A 224 -8.34 2.90 1.84
CA PHE A 224 -8.77 3.92 2.81
C PHE A 224 -9.58 5.09 2.20
N ALA A 225 -10.06 4.98 0.97
CA ALA A 225 -10.83 6.05 0.29
C ALA A 225 -12.03 6.53 1.11
N GLY A 226 -12.78 5.60 1.71
CA GLY A 226 -13.93 5.94 2.55
C GLY A 226 -13.56 6.70 3.82
N GLU A 227 -12.41 6.39 4.43
CA GLU A 227 -11.90 7.15 5.58
C GLU A 227 -11.41 8.53 5.13
N ALA A 228 -10.72 8.63 3.99
CA ALA A 228 -10.28 9.89 3.40
C ALA A 228 -11.47 10.82 3.08
N GLU A 229 -12.53 10.29 2.48
CA GLU A 229 -13.75 11.03 2.12
C GLU A 229 -14.52 11.53 3.35
N THR A 230 -14.68 10.69 4.38
CA THR A 230 -15.62 10.98 5.49
C THR A 230 -14.97 11.62 6.70
N ASN A 231 -13.75 11.21 7.01
CA ASN A 231 -13.12 11.44 8.31
C ASN A 231 -11.76 12.12 8.20
N GLY A 232 -11.10 12.00 7.04
CA GLY A 232 -9.69 12.25 6.86
C GLY A 232 -8.82 11.16 7.48
N VAL A 233 -7.80 10.70 6.75
CA VAL A 233 -6.90 9.63 7.21
C VAL A 233 -6.00 10.16 8.32
N ALA A 234 -5.84 9.40 9.40
CA ALA A 234 -4.95 9.79 10.50
C ALA A 234 -3.48 9.76 10.05
N HIS A 235 -2.86 10.94 10.01
CA HIS A 235 -1.43 11.12 9.80
C HIS A 235 -0.70 11.13 11.14
N VAL A 236 0.08 10.07 11.40
CA VAL A 236 0.74 9.83 12.68
C VAL A 236 2.25 10.06 12.65
N GLY A 237 2.73 10.80 11.64
CA GLY A 237 4.11 11.22 11.50
C GLY A 237 4.71 10.81 10.17
N ASP A 238 6.03 10.87 10.10
CA ASP A 238 6.77 10.67 8.86
C ASP A 238 7.80 9.55 9.01
N VAL A 239 8.09 8.87 7.91
CA VAL A 239 9.10 7.81 7.80
C VAL A 239 10.00 8.05 6.59
N GLY A 240 11.13 7.34 6.56
CA GLY A 240 12.03 7.35 5.41
C GLY A 240 11.79 6.15 4.50
N GLN A 241 12.21 6.26 3.25
CA GLN A 241 12.24 5.15 2.29
C GLN A 241 13.63 5.09 1.67
N LEU A 242 14.09 3.89 1.32
CA LEU A 242 15.32 3.75 0.55
C LEU A 242 15.16 4.43 -0.82
N SER A 243 16.16 5.21 -1.22
CA SER A 243 16.16 5.86 -2.52
C SER A 243 16.31 4.84 -3.65
N PHE A 244 15.64 5.13 -4.76
CA PHE A 244 15.79 4.41 -6.02
C PHE A 244 15.76 5.41 -7.18
N ASN A 245 16.10 4.95 -8.39
CA ASN A 245 15.92 5.77 -9.59
C ASN A 245 14.52 5.48 -10.17
N PRO A 246 13.56 6.43 -10.10
CA PRO A 246 12.19 6.22 -10.57
C PRO A 246 12.12 6.10 -12.10
N PHE A 247 13.10 6.67 -12.82
CA PHE A 247 13.17 6.67 -14.27
C PHE A 247 14.06 5.56 -14.83
N LYS A 248 14.47 4.59 -13.99
CA LYS A 248 15.35 3.48 -14.41
C LYS A 248 14.67 2.61 -15.48
N ASP A 249 13.37 2.43 -15.38
CA ASP A 249 12.55 1.63 -16.28
C ASP A 249 11.29 2.42 -16.64
N SER A 250 11.15 2.81 -17.91
CA SER A 250 9.99 3.56 -18.38
C SER A 250 8.70 2.74 -18.31
N GLY A 251 8.79 1.40 -18.32
CA GLY A 251 7.62 0.53 -18.15
C GLY A 251 6.92 0.75 -16.81
N ARG A 252 7.65 1.18 -15.78
CA ARG A 252 7.07 1.56 -14.49
C ARG A 252 6.00 2.66 -14.65
N ALA A 253 6.26 3.67 -15.48
CA ALA A 253 5.32 4.76 -15.70
C ALA A 253 4.03 4.27 -16.39
N THR A 254 4.14 3.29 -17.30
CA THR A 254 2.98 2.61 -17.89
C THR A 254 2.17 1.86 -16.84
N PHE A 255 2.84 1.15 -15.93
CA PHE A 255 2.16 0.34 -14.89
C PHE A 255 1.48 1.18 -13.80
N GLU A 256 1.99 2.38 -13.54
CA GLU A 256 1.48 3.27 -12.49
C GLU A 256 0.36 4.19 -12.99
N GLU A 257 0.37 4.60 -14.27
CA GLU A 257 -0.44 5.73 -14.75
C GLU A 257 -1.94 5.54 -14.53
N PHE A 258 -2.49 4.35 -14.79
CA PHE A 258 -3.93 4.12 -14.59
C PHE A 258 -4.33 4.21 -13.11
N GLY A 259 -3.51 3.65 -12.21
CA GLY A 259 -3.72 3.80 -10.77
C GLY A 259 -3.62 5.24 -10.31
N ASP A 260 -2.62 5.97 -10.82
CA ASP A 260 -2.40 7.37 -10.48
C ASP A 260 -3.54 8.27 -10.99
N LEU A 261 -4.02 8.05 -12.23
CA LEU A 261 -5.16 8.74 -12.82
C LEU A 261 -6.42 8.61 -11.94
N ILE A 262 -6.76 7.38 -11.56
CA ILE A 262 -7.97 7.12 -10.77
C ILE A 262 -7.80 7.65 -9.34
N ALA A 263 -6.67 7.40 -8.69
CA ALA A 263 -6.41 7.84 -7.32
C ALA A 263 -6.43 9.37 -7.21
N GLU A 264 -5.68 10.08 -8.06
CA GLU A 264 -5.64 11.54 -8.08
C GLU A 264 -7.00 12.15 -8.44
N GLY A 265 -7.75 11.53 -9.35
CA GLY A 265 -9.10 11.96 -9.72
C GLY A 265 -10.09 11.86 -8.57
N LEU A 266 -10.13 10.71 -7.89
CA LEU A 266 -10.98 10.51 -6.71
C LEU A 266 -10.61 11.47 -5.58
N TYR A 267 -9.32 11.64 -5.29
CA TYR A 267 -8.87 12.47 -4.19
C TYR A 267 -9.04 13.96 -4.50
N THR A 268 -8.98 14.35 -5.77
CA THR A 268 -9.41 15.68 -6.21
C THR A 268 -10.90 15.90 -5.91
N LEU A 269 -11.77 14.92 -6.22
CA LEU A 269 -13.21 15.01 -5.90
C LEU A 269 -13.44 15.15 -4.40
N PHE A 270 -12.80 14.32 -3.57
CA PHE A 270 -12.94 14.38 -2.12
C PHE A 270 -12.45 15.71 -1.55
N THR A 271 -11.32 16.22 -2.06
CA THR A 271 -10.77 17.53 -1.67
C THR A 271 -11.74 18.68 -1.97
N ASP A 272 -12.52 18.54 -3.04
CA ASP A 272 -13.54 19.50 -3.48
C ASP A 272 -14.89 19.32 -2.75
N GLY A 273 -14.96 18.46 -1.73
CA GLY A 273 -16.19 18.13 -1.01
C GLY A 273 -17.17 17.30 -1.83
N GLY A 274 -16.71 16.73 -2.94
CA GLY A 274 -17.42 15.70 -3.69
C GLY A 274 -17.25 14.33 -3.05
N GLY A 275 -17.98 13.35 -3.61
CA GLY A 275 -17.86 11.95 -3.21
C GLY A 275 -17.82 11.04 -4.44
N LEU A 276 -17.74 9.73 -4.21
CA LEU A 276 -17.61 8.73 -5.28
C LEU A 276 -18.72 8.85 -6.35
N HIS A 277 -19.94 9.22 -5.94
CA HIS A 277 -21.08 9.44 -6.84
C HIS A 277 -20.85 10.52 -7.92
N ARG A 278 -19.84 11.38 -7.77
CA ARG A 278 -19.46 12.42 -8.75
C ARG A 278 -18.42 11.94 -9.76
N ALA A 279 -17.82 10.76 -9.57
CA ALA A 279 -16.84 10.14 -10.47
C ALA A 279 -17.52 9.54 -11.71
N THR A 280 -18.27 10.38 -12.43
CA THR A 280 -19.04 10.04 -13.63
C THR A 280 -18.15 10.00 -14.88
N THR A 281 -18.66 9.42 -15.98
CA THR A 281 -17.96 9.45 -17.28
C THR A 281 -17.57 10.88 -17.71
N ASP A 282 -18.44 11.87 -17.47
CA ASP A 282 -18.13 13.27 -17.84
C ASP A 282 -17.01 13.87 -17.00
N PHE A 283 -16.96 13.52 -15.71
CA PHE A 283 -15.85 13.91 -14.84
C PHE A 283 -14.55 13.29 -15.34
N TRP A 284 -14.53 11.98 -15.61
CA TRP A 284 -13.32 11.29 -16.05
C TRP A 284 -12.82 11.77 -17.41
N ARG A 285 -13.73 12.10 -18.34
CA ARG A 285 -13.35 12.70 -19.62
C ARG A 285 -12.57 14.00 -19.41
N GLN A 286 -13.06 14.88 -18.54
CA GLN A 286 -12.37 16.13 -18.21
C GLN A 286 -11.06 15.90 -17.46
N PHE A 287 -11.05 14.95 -16.51
CA PHE A 287 -9.87 14.68 -15.69
C PHE A 287 -8.74 14.04 -16.50
N ILE A 288 -9.07 13.19 -17.48
CA ILE A 288 -8.10 12.63 -18.44
C ILE A 288 -7.44 13.74 -19.25
N ASP A 289 -8.21 14.71 -19.76
CA ASP A 289 -7.67 15.85 -20.50
C ASP A 289 -6.72 16.70 -19.64
N GLU A 290 -7.10 16.97 -18.38
CA GLU A 290 -6.27 17.68 -17.41
C GLU A 290 -4.99 16.91 -17.06
N ARG A 291 -5.08 15.59 -16.86
CA ARG A 291 -3.94 14.70 -16.62
C ARG A 291 -2.97 14.69 -17.80
N TRP A 292 -3.51 14.62 -19.03
CA TRP A 292 -2.69 14.67 -20.24
C TRP A 292 -1.96 16.02 -20.37
N ALA A 293 -2.66 17.13 -20.11
CA ALA A 293 -2.08 18.46 -20.16
C ALA A 293 -0.96 18.64 -19.12
N LEU A 294 -1.15 18.11 -17.90
CA LEU A 294 -0.12 18.08 -16.87
C LEU A 294 1.15 17.37 -17.34
N ILE A 295 1.02 16.13 -17.84
CA ILE A 295 2.18 15.33 -18.26
C ILE A 295 2.90 15.99 -19.44
N SER A 296 2.15 16.51 -20.41
CA SER A 296 2.69 17.26 -21.55
C SER A 296 3.51 18.47 -21.12
N GLU A 297 3.03 19.24 -20.15
CA GLU A 297 3.73 20.41 -19.64
C GLU A 297 5.01 20.05 -18.88
N ILE A 298 4.99 18.98 -18.07
CA ILE A 298 6.19 18.48 -17.40
C ILE A 298 7.23 18.05 -18.44
N ARG A 299 6.82 17.27 -19.46
CA ARG A 299 7.71 16.80 -20.52
C ARG A 299 8.35 17.97 -21.29
N ARG A 300 7.55 18.98 -21.65
CA ARG A 300 8.05 20.20 -22.32
C ARG A 300 9.14 20.90 -21.50
N LYS A 301 8.99 20.99 -20.18
CA LYS A 301 10.00 21.57 -19.28
C LYS A 301 11.24 20.69 -19.13
N LEU A 302 11.09 19.37 -19.13
CA LEU A 302 12.23 18.45 -19.13
C LEU A 302 13.06 18.60 -20.41
N ASP A 303 12.44 18.85 -21.56
CA ASP A 303 13.13 19.07 -22.83
C ASP A 303 14.00 20.35 -22.84
N GLU A 304 13.69 21.32 -21.97
CA GLU A 304 14.51 22.53 -21.76
C GLU A 304 15.82 22.22 -20.99
N ASN A 305 15.91 21.04 -20.34
CA ASN A 305 17.03 20.63 -19.51
C ASN A 305 17.69 19.34 -20.03
N ALA A 306 18.91 19.44 -20.57
CA ALA A 306 19.58 18.31 -21.22
C ALA A 306 20.33 17.35 -20.26
N THR A 307 19.93 17.25 -18.98
CA THR A 307 20.56 16.26 -18.08
C THR A 307 20.16 14.83 -18.46
N HIS A 308 21.03 13.86 -18.14
CA HIS A 308 20.70 12.45 -18.35
C HIS A 308 19.41 12.04 -17.62
N GLU A 309 19.21 12.54 -16.40
CA GLU A 309 18.00 12.27 -15.62
C GLU A 309 16.74 12.84 -16.27
N ALA A 310 16.79 14.08 -16.77
CA ALA A 310 15.66 14.70 -17.47
C ALA A 310 15.27 13.93 -18.73
N VAL A 311 16.26 13.40 -19.49
CA VAL A 311 15.99 12.56 -20.66
C VAL A 311 15.31 11.24 -20.28
N GLN A 312 15.72 10.59 -19.18
CA GLN A 312 15.05 9.37 -18.71
C GLN A 312 13.64 9.65 -18.18
N ALA A 313 13.46 10.78 -17.48
CA ALA A 313 12.15 11.23 -17.03
C ALA A 313 11.21 11.50 -18.22
N ALA A 314 11.69 12.19 -19.26
CA ALA A 314 10.89 12.46 -20.46
C ALA A 314 10.45 11.17 -21.18
N LYS A 315 11.33 10.17 -21.29
CA LYS A 315 10.97 8.84 -21.82
C LYS A 315 9.91 8.14 -20.98
N SER A 316 10.01 8.25 -19.66
CA SER A 316 9.04 7.65 -18.75
C SER A 316 7.67 8.36 -18.85
N LEU A 317 7.66 9.68 -18.96
CA LEU A 317 6.43 10.45 -19.20
C LEU A 317 5.78 10.12 -20.55
N GLN A 318 6.58 9.88 -21.60
CA GLN A 318 6.05 9.39 -22.86
C GLN A 318 5.33 8.04 -22.68
N ALA A 319 5.90 7.12 -21.89
CA ALA A 319 5.28 5.83 -21.60
C ALA A 319 3.97 5.95 -20.80
N ALA A 320 3.91 6.88 -19.84
CA ALA A 320 2.66 7.22 -19.15
C ALA A 320 1.61 7.81 -20.11
N GLN A 321 2.00 8.72 -21.01
CA GLN A 321 1.07 9.30 -21.99
C GLN A 321 0.50 8.27 -22.96
N CYS A 322 1.34 7.35 -23.46
CA CYS A 322 0.85 6.25 -24.30
C CYS A 322 -0.21 5.40 -23.57
N GLN A 323 -0.03 5.17 -22.26
CA GLN A 323 -1.02 4.46 -21.45
C GLN A 323 -2.31 5.26 -21.26
N LEU A 324 -2.19 6.57 -21.03
CA LEU A 324 -3.33 7.47 -20.90
C LEU A 324 -4.13 7.58 -22.21
N GLU A 325 -3.47 7.55 -23.37
CA GLU A 325 -4.10 7.62 -24.71
C GLU A 325 -5.00 6.41 -25.01
N ILE A 326 -4.72 5.24 -24.42
CA ILE A 326 -5.56 4.05 -24.58
C ILE A 326 -6.62 3.92 -23.47
N THR A 327 -6.55 4.74 -22.43
CA THR A 327 -7.52 4.75 -21.33
C THR A 327 -8.66 5.71 -21.66
N ASN A 328 -9.91 5.25 -21.54
CA ASN A 328 -11.08 6.11 -21.71
C ASN A 328 -11.88 6.28 -20.41
N ALA A 329 -12.82 7.24 -20.41
CA ALA A 329 -13.62 7.58 -19.23
C ALA A 329 -14.52 6.43 -18.73
N ASP A 330 -14.98 5.54 -19.62
CA ASP A 330 -15.80 4.39 -19.23
C ASP A 330 -14.94 3.32 -18.56
N ASP A 331 -13.65 3.19 -18.91
CA ASP A 331 -12.71 2.33 -18.20
C ASP A 331 -12.55 2.76 -16.74
N CYS A 332 -12.51 4.08 -16.49
CA CYS A 332 -12.44 4.63 -15.14
C CYS A 332 -13.69 4.28 -14.33
N VAL A 333 -14.89 4.52 -14.87
CA VAL A 333 -16.16 4.17 -14.21
C VAL A 333 -16.25 2.66 -13.96
N ARG A 334 -15.91 1.87 -14.98
CA ARG A 334 -15.88 0.41 -14.90
C ARG A 334 -14.96 -0.07 -13.80
N PHE A 335 -13.77 0.51 -13.67
CA PHE A 335 -12.84 0.17 -12.60
C PHE A 335 -13.46 0.41 -11.22
N LEU A 336 -14.12 1.56 -11.01
CA LEU A 336 -14.78 1.87 -9.74
C LEU A 336 -15.92 0.89 -9.42
N ASP A 337 -16.65 0.43 -10.43
CA ASP A 337 -17.72 -0.55 -10.25
C ASP A 337 -17.16 -1.92 -9.82
N VAL A 338 -16.09 -2.39 -10.47
CA VAL A 338 -15.46 -3.67 -10.11
C VAL A 338 -14.76 -3.60 -8.76
N TRP A 339 -14.15 -2.47 -8.41
CA TRP A 339 -13.57 -2.26 -7.09
C TRP A 339 -14.64 -2.29 -5.99
N GLN A 340 -15.81 -1.68 -6.22
CA GLN A 340 -16.94 -1.76 -5.27
C GLN A 340 -17.50 -3.19 -5.12
N GLU A 341 -17.50 -4.00 -6.17
CA GLU A 341 -17.81 -5.44 -6.07
C GLU A 341 -16.79 -6.17 -5.19
N ASP A 342 -15.49 -5.95 -5.42
CA ASP A 342 -14.43 -6.54 -4.61
C ASP A 342 -14.54 -6.13 -3.14
N GLN A 343 -14.82 -4.86 -2.86
CA GLN A 343 -15.07 -4.35 -1.52
C GLN A 343 -16.23 -5.11 -0.83
N ARG A 344 -17.32 -5.38 -1.55
CA ARG A 344 -18.46 -6.15 -1.01
C ARG A 344 -18.11 -7.61 -0.76
N ARG A 345 -17.45 -8.28 -1.72
CA ARG A 345 -17.05 -9.69 -1.63
C ARG A 345 -16.05 -9.90 -0.50
N PHE A 346 -14.99 -9.12 -0.49
CA PHE A 346 -13.94 -9.18 0.53
C PHE A 346 -14.48 -8.82 1.91
N GLY A 347 -15.29 -7.76 2.01
CA GLY A 347 -15.95 -7.39 3.27
C GLY A 347 -16.87 -8.48 3.83
N LYS A 348 -17.57 -9.23 2.97
CA LYS A 348 -18.34 -10.42 3.38
C LYS A 348 -17.41 -11.53 3.89
N ALA A 349 -16.36 -11.88 3.15
CA ALA A 349 -15.42 -12.92 3.55
C ALA A 349 -14.71 -12.60 4.87
N SER A 350 -14.23 -11.37 5.04
CA SER A 350 -13.57 -10.91 6.27
C SER A 350 -14.46 -11.01 7.51
N ARG A 351 -15.78 -10.87 7.35
CA ARG A 351 -16.76 -11.03 8.43
C ARG A 351 -16.96 -12.49 8.80
N LEU A 352 -16.97 -13.38 7.80
CA LEU A 352 -17.08 -14.82 8.01
C LEU A 352 -15.82 -15.44 8.62
N ALA A 353 -14.67 -14.80 8.40
CA ALA A 353 -13.39 -15.16 9.02
C ALA A 353 -13.29 -14.73 10.49
N PHE A 354 -14.05 -13.71 10.92
CA PHE A 354 -13.98 -13.21 12.30
C PHE A 354 -14.51 -14.22 13.31
N GLY A 355 -13.82 -14.33 14.45
CA GLY A 355 -14.19 -15.22 15.56
C GLY A 355 -13.72 -16.66 15.37
N ARG A 356 -13.12 -16.96 14.22
CA ARG A 356 -12.34 -18.18 14.03
C ARG A 356 -10.98 -17.94 14.69
N ASP A 357 -10.67 -18.63 15.79
CA ASP A 357 -9.37 -18.54 16.48
C ASP A 357 -8.45 -19.65 15.94
N TYR A 358 -8.08 -19.52 14.66
CA TYR A 358 -7.25 -20.50 13.96
C TYR A 358 -5.81 -20.41 14.42
N ASP A 359 -5.10 -21.51 14.59
CA ASP A 359 -3.64 -21.44 14.67
C ASP A 359 -3.01 -21.00 13.32
N TYR A 360 -1.68 -20.86 13.26
CA TYR A 360 -1.03 -20.44 12.01
C TYR A 360 -1.18 -21.45 10.87
N ARG A 361 -1.18 -22.75 11.17
CA ARG A 361 -1.35 -23.80 10.16
C ARG A 361 -2.75 -23.70 9.57
N GLU A 362 -3.77 -23.69 10.41
CA GLU A 362 -5.17 -23.55 9.99
C GLU A 362 -5.41 -22.25 9.21
N ALA A 363 -4.83 -21.13 9.66
CA ALA A 363 -4.94 -19.86 8.97
C ALA A 363 -4.27 -19.86 7.59
N PHE A 364 -3.08 -20.44 7.46
CA PHE A 364 -2.39 -20.48 6.17
C PHE A 364 -2.98 -21.50 5.21
N ASP A 365 -3.42 -22.66 5.70
CA ASP A 365 -4.16 -23.64 4.90
C ASP A 365 -5.44 -22.99 4.35
N ALA A 366 -6.18 -22.27 5.21
CA ALA A 366 -7.37 -21.52 4.79
C ALA A 366 -7.06 -20.39 3.80
N LEU A 367 -5.83 -19.86 3.77
CA LEU A 367 -5.38 -18.83 2.83
C LEU A 367 -4.71 -19.42 1.57
N GLY A 368 -4.55 -20.75 1.49
CA GLY A 368 -3.83 -21.43 0.40
C GLY A 368 -2.32 -21.19 0.39
N LEU A 369 -1.71 -20.93 1.55
CA LEU A 369 -0.28 -20.67 1.70
C LEU A 369 0.43 -21.92 2.23
N TYR A 370 0.93 -22.76 1.32
CA TYR A 370 1.48 -24.08 1.68
C TYR A 370 2.96 -24.06 2.07
N ARG A 371 3.75 -23.10 1.58
CA ARG A 371 5.16 -22.94 1.97
C ARG A 371 5.28 -21.82 2.99
N TRP A 372 5.36 -22.19 4.26
CA TRP A 372 5.52 -21.27 5.38
C TRP A 372 6.36 -21.88 6.51
N GLN A 373 6.90 -21.04 7.39
CA GLN A 373 7.59 -21.47 8.61
C GLN A 373 7.51 -20.45 9.74
N GLU A 374 7.67 -20.92 10.98
CA GLU A 374 7.96 -20.05 12.12
C GLU A 374 9.47 -19.82 12.27
N ALA A 375 9.86 -18.60 12.61
CA ALA A 375 11.21 -18.27 13.04
C ALA A 375 11.17 -17.61 14.44
N ARG A 376 12.27 -17.76 15.19
CA ARG A 376 12.44 -17.16 16.51
C ARG A 376 13.71 -16.35 16.58
N PHE A 377 13.62 -15.21 17.25
CA PHE A 377 14.76 -14.36 17.52
C PHE A 377 15.68 -15.04 18.53
N GLY A 378 16.98 -14.99 18.28
CA GLY A 378 18.03 -15.51 19.18
C GLY A 378 18.12 -17.04 19.26
N ILE A 379 17.45 -17.78 18.36
CA ILE A 379 17.50 -19.25 18.31
C ILE A 379 17.93 -19.67 16.90
N GLU A 380 19.11 -20.26 16.77
CA GLU A 380 19.57 -20.88 15.52
C GLU A 380 18.70 -22.11 15.20
N ARG A 381 17.68 -21.90 14.35
CA ARG A 381 16.75 -22.88 13.78
C ARG A 381 15.87 -23.63 14.79
N LEU A 382 14.55 -23.45 14.63
CA LEU A 382 13.60 -24.46 15.10
C LEU A 382 13.64 -25.65 14.13
N PRO A 383 13.58 -26.90 14.60
CA PRO A 383 13.36 -28.04 13.71
C PRO A 383 12.04 -27.83 12.97
N VAL A 384 12.10 -27.86 11.64
CA VAL A 384 10.91 -27.83 10.78
C VAL A 384 9.98 -28.93 11.26
N SER A 385 8.80 -28.55 11.74
CA SER A 385 7.76 -29.54 12.02
C SER A 385 7.29 -30.05 10.66
N ALA A 386 7.83 -31.19 10.25
CA ALA A 386 7.37 -31.92 9.08
C ALA A 386 5.92 -32.36 9.34
N GLY A 387 4.97 -31.53 8.94
CA GLY A 387 3.58 -31.95 8.74
C GLY A 387 3.40 -32.19 7.26
N TRP A 388 3.46 -33.47 6.88
CA TRP A 388 2.92 -33.96 5.62
C TRP A 388 1.40 -33.80 5.57
#